data_AF-A0A143PRN4-F1
#
_entry.id   AF-A0A143PRN4-F1
#
_cell.length_a   1.000
_cell.length_b   1.000
_cell.length_c   1.000
_cell.angle_alpha   90.00
_cell.angle_beta   90.00
_cell.angle_gamma   90.00
#
_symmetry.space_group_name_H-M   'P 1'
#
loop_
_entity.id
_entity.type
_entity.pdbx_description
1 polymer ?
#
loop_
_entity_poly.entity_id
_entity_poly.type
_entity_poly.pdbx_seq_one_letter_code
_entity_poly.pdbx_strand_id
1 'polypeptide(L)'
;MLEAGRALTDADYKEHVPASSLPYRNRADEVIRRTRPKQKDCYACREWNYDWFANDIDEPYTTPDDKPFAWMGRMRVVGGRTNVWGRQSYRLGDIDFKAASRDGHGVDWPLSYADLAPYYDIVDEYVGITGINEGADAVVPDGRFHPPMGMSCIEHAVRRRLRTQFGRTMTLGRSANLTRPINGRSACHYCGPCEQGCATHSYFNSAFTTVADALRTGRTTLVTGAMVHQVIVDPATGKARGVSYIDRSTRQVREVYARVVVMAAQALESTRILLNSREGGLANGSGVLGKYLMDHISGGGASAEFPDLAGTVMGPDSPRRPNGIYLMRFRNLPGQPAAKDFLRGYGYQGGGSTGLRGNAPGFGAAYKATVRDTATTFNFGGFGECLPYADNEVSIDRDVVDTWGIPAARVHAVARQPTRPAPRHGLAGRRDARRPGRHAHPNPPQRAASARLWYPRSRHGPHGPGREVVGAQSVPAGARGEEPVCHRRRRLPVDRLPEPDPDDHGADRAVVRLHTRRNEKGEPVR
;
A
#
# COMPACT_ATOMS: atom_id res chain seq x y z
N MET A 1 18.78 13.55 0.42
CA MET A 1 17.99 12.31 0.28
C MET A 1 18.84 11.29 -0.45
N LEU A 2 18.97 10.08 0.09
CA LEU A 2 19.70 8.99 -0.53
C LEU A 2 18.70 7.95 -1.02
N GLU A 3 18.86 7.49 -2.25
CA GLU A 3 17.99 6.50 -2.88
C GLU A 3 18.84 5.42 -3.54
N ALA A 4 18.56 4.15 -3.23
CA ALA A 4 19.26 3.03 -3.84
C ALA A 4 18.94 2.92 -5.33
N GLY A 5 17.72 3.31 -5.73
CA GLY A 5 17.27 3.31 -7.10
C GLY A 5 17.80 4.43 -7.99
N ARG A 6 17.66 4.24 -9.30
CA ARG A 6 17.87 5.31 -10.29
C ARG A 6 16.65 6.25 -10.35
N ALA A 7 16.85 7.47 -10.81
CA ALA A 7 15.72 8.33 -11.17
C ALA A 7 15.01 7.80 -12.42
N LEU A 8 13.69 8.00 -12.48
CA LEU A 8 12.89 7.76 -13.68
C LEU A 8 12.60 9.08 -14.38
N THR A 9 12.39 8.98 -15.68
CA THR A 9 11.92 10.04 -16.57
C THR A 9 10.66 9.57 -17.29
N ASP A 10 9.94 10.49 -17.95
CA ASP A 10 8.73 10.11 -18.71
C ASP A 10 9.03 9.10 -19.84
N ALA A 11 10.27 9.06 -20.35
CA ALA A 11 10.69 8.06 -21.34
C ALA A 11 10.73 6.62 -20.79
N ASP A 12 10.83 6.47 -19.46
CA ASP A 12 10.76 5.16 -18.81
C ASP A 12 9.33 4.63 -18.74
N TYR A 13 8.31 5.49 -18.81
CA TYR A 13 6.92 5.08 -18.70
C TYR A 13 6.42 4.41 -19.99
N LYS A 14 5.68 3.32 -19.82
CA LYS A 14 5.27 2.39 -20.89
C LYS A 14 3.76 2.14 -20.91
N GLU A 15 2.96 2.96 -20.24
CA GLU A 15 1.50 2.82 -20.13
C GLU A 15 0.78 2.79 -21.49
N HIS A 16 1.37 3.37 -22.54
CA HIS A 16 0.84 3.35 -23.90
C HIS A 16 1.57 2.39 -24.84
N VAL A 17 2.47 1.55 -24.33
CA VAL A 17 3.21 0.55 -25.13
C VAL A 17 2.41 -0.75 -25.17
N PRO A 18 1.82 -1.12 -26.31
CA PRO A 18 1.00 -2.33 -26.39
C PRO A 18 1.86 -3.58 -26.19
N ALA A 19 1.26 -4.64 -25.62
CA ALA A 19 2.00 -5.88 -25.44
C ALA A 19 2.56 -6.42 -26.76
N SER A 20 1.87 -6.23 -27.90
CA SER A 20 2.31 -6.70 -29.21
C SER A 20 3.65 -6.13 -29.68
N SER A 21 4.09 -4.97 -29.16
CA SER A 21 5.38 -4.36 -29.50
C SER A 21 6.52 -4.82 -28.60
N LEU A 22 6.23 -5.57 -27.53
CA LEU A 22 7.27 -6.12 -26.66
C LEU A 22 7.89 -7.37 -27.30
N PRO A 23 9.20 -7.61 -27.12
CA PRO A 23 9.90 -8.78 -27.64
C PRO A 23 9.19 -10.11 -27.38
N TYR A 24 8.67 -10.30 -26.16
CA TYR A 24 7.99 -11.53 -25.76
C TYR A 24 6.48 -11.38 -25.61
N ARG A 25 5.93 -10.23 -26.04
CA ARG A 25 4.51 -9.90 -25.93
C ARG A 25 3.92 -10.05 -24.52
N ASN A 26 4.77 -9.88 -23.51
CA ASN A 26 4.46 -10.18 -22.11
C ASN A 26 3.95 -11.62 -21.90
N ARG A 27 4.52 -12.59 -22.65
CA ARG A 27 4.19 -14.03 -22.58
C ARG A 27 5.37 -14.91 -22.17
N ALA A 28 6.58 -14.37 -22.06
CA ALA A 28 7.76 -15.12 -21.63
C ALA A 28 8.21 -14.70 -20.22
N ASP A 29 7.34 -14.87 -19.23
CA ASP A 29 7.68 -14.56 -17.84
C ASP A 29 8.98 -15.25 -17.39
N GLU A 30 9.28 -16.45 -17.90
CA GLU A 30 10.50 -17.21 -17.60
C GLU A 30 11.79 -16.41 -17.77
N VAL A 31 11.86 -15.49 -18.74
CA VAL A 31 13.03 -14.64 -18.98
C VAL A 31 13.24 -13.68 -17.81
N ILE A 32 12.16 -13.03 -17.36
CA ILE A 32 12.16 -12.12 -16.19
C ILE A 32 12.48 -12.92 -14.91
N ARG A 33 11.90 -14.12 -14.79
CA ARG A 33 11.99 -14.98 -13.60
C ARG A 33 13.41 -15.46 -13.29
N ARG A 34 14.34 -15.47 -14.25
CA ARG A 34 15.74 -15.88 -14.04
C ARG A 34 16.47 -15.00 -13.01
N THR A 35 16.21 -13.69 -13.03
CA THR A 35 16.82 -12.73 -12.10
C THR A 35 15.85 -12.29 -11.01
N ARG A 36 14.54 -12.51 -11.20
CA ARG A 36 13.49 -12.06 -10.29
C ARG A 36 12.57 -13.19 -9.80
N PRO A 37 13.11 -14.29 -9.25
CA PRO A 37 12.31 -15.42 -8.78
C PRO A 37 11.31 -15.08 -7.66
N LYS A 38 11.44 -13.94 -6.97
CA LYS A 38 10.47 -13.46 -5.97
C LYS A 38 9.63 -12.32 -6.52
N GLN A 39 10.23 -11.36 -7.24
CA GLN A 39 9.46 -10.23 -7.78
C GLN A 39 8.47 -10.66 -8.87
N LYS A 40 8.68 -11.81 -9.54
CA LYS A 40 7.74 -12.37 -10.53
C LYS A 40 6.30 -12.55 -10.03
N ASP A 41 6.12 -12.68 -8.72
CA ASP A 41 4.80 -12.92 -8.12
C ASP A 41 4.04 -11.60 -7.89
N CYS A 42 4.73 -10.46 -8.04
CA CYS A 42 4.12 -9.14 -8.08
C CYS A 42 3.36 -8.95 -9.39
N TYR A 43 2.08 -8.59 -9.31
CA TYR A 43 1.25 -8.34 -10.50
C TYR A 43 1.86 -7.31 -11.47
N ALA A 44 2.61 -6.34 -10.92
CA ALA A 44 3.20 -5.23 -11.62
C ALA A 44 4.63 -5.45 -12.11
N CYS A 45 5.29 -6.58 -11.79
CA CYS A 45 6.61 -6.89 -12.30
C CYS A 45 6.48 -7.64 -13.63
N ARG A 46 6.53 -6.89 -14.74
CA ARG A 46 6.22 -7.39 -16.09
C ARG A 46 7.28 -6.95 -17.09
N GLU A 47 7.19 -7.43 -18.33
CA GLU A 47 8.19 -7.13 -19.37
C GLU A 47 8.38 -5.62 -19.61
N TRP A 48 7.35 -4.81 -19.37
CA TRP A 48 7.42 -3.35 -19.48
C TRP A 48 8.35 -2.66 -18.48
N ASN A 49 8.51 -3.21 -17.28
CA ASN A 49 9.03 -2.46 -16.12
C ASN A 49 9.76 -3.33 -15.08
N TYR A 50 10.09 -4.59 -15.40
CA TYR A 50 10.76 -5.49 -14.46
C TYR A 50 12.12 -4.94 -14.02
N ASP A 51 12.78 -4.14 -14.86
CA ASP A 51 14.04 -3.46 -14.57
C ASP A 51 13.93 -2.45 -13.41
N TRP A 52 12.71 -2.00 -13.07
CA TRP A 52 12.47 -1.15 -11.91
C TRP A 52 12.54 -1.91 -10.58
N PHE A 53 12.40 -3.24 -10.63
CA PHE A 53 12.44 -4.11 -9.46
C PHE A 53 13.86 -4.56 -9.15
N ALA A 54 14.14 -4.78 -7.86
CA ALA A 54 15.37 -5.38 -7.39
C ALA A 54 15.59 -6.74 -8.07
N ASN A 55 16.84 -7.03 -8.43
CA ASN A 55 17.25 -8.36 -8.86
C ASN A 55 17.35 -9.24 -7.61
N ASP A 56 16.57 -10.32 -7.52
CA ASP A 56 16.55 -11.15 -6.31
C ASP A 56 17.82 -11.99 -6.16
N ILE A 57 18.62 -12.15 -7.22
CA ILE A 57 19.95 -12.78 -7.17
C ILE A 57 20.98 -11.81 -6.59
N ASP A 58 20.94 -10.56 -7.03
CA ASP A 58 21.90 -9.55 -6.56
C ASP A 58 21.59 -9.15 -5.12
N GLU A 59 20.31 -9.18 -4.74
CA GLU A 59 19.76 -8.69 -3.46
C GLU A 59 18.94 -9.78 -2.75
N PRO A 60 19.57 -10.89 -2.31
CA PRO A 60 18.86 -12.00 -1.69
C PRO A 60 18.28 -11.61 -0.32
N TYR A 61 17.26 -12.34 0.09
CA TYR A 61 16.80 -12.43 1.47
C TYR A 61 16.49 -13.89 1.77
N THR A 62 16.60 -14.29 3.04
CA THR A 62 16.35 -15.67 3.44
C THR A 62 15.05 -15.80 4.22
N THR A 63 14.50 -17.01 4.21
CA THR A 63 13.28 -17.37 4.92
C THR A 63 13.38 -18.87 5.25
N PRO A 64 12.84 -19.34 6.38
CA PRO A 64 12.82 -20.78 6.68
C PRO A 64 12.07 -21.57 5.60
N ASP A 65 12.56 -22.77 5.25
CA ASP A 65 11.98 -23.61 4.20
C ASP A 65 10.52 -23.98 4.48
N ASP A 66 10.16 -24.17 5.75
CA ASP A 66 8.81 -24.51 6.20
C ASP A 66 7.88 -23.29 6.30
N LYS A 67 8.40 -22.07 6.16
CA LYS A 67 7.68 -20.80 6.33
C LYS A 67 8.05 -19.78 5.27
N PRO A 68 7.79 -20.06 3.97
CA PRO A 68 8.21 -19.19 2.89
C PRO A 68 7.54 -17.82 2.96
N PHE A 69 8.34 -16.77 2.94
CA PHE A 69 7.88 -15.38 2.80
C PHE A 69 8.18 -14.82 1.40
N ALA A 70 7.21 -14.14 0.77
CA ALA A 70 7.36 -13.51 -0.54
C ALA A 70 7.45 -11.98 -0.40
N TRP A 71 8.68 -11.46 -0.32
CA TRP A 71 8.91 -10.01 -0.24
C TRP A 71 8.83 -9.38 -1.64
N MET A 72 7.61 -9.13 -2.07
CA MET A 72 7.30 -8.55 -3.37
C MET A 72 7.34 -7.02 -3.35
N GLY A 73 7.50 -6.41 -4.53
CA GLY A 73 7.50 -4.96 -4.69
C GLY A 73 8.78 -4.29 -4.21
N ARG A 74 9.90 -5.02 -4.19
CA ARG A 74 11.22 -4.41 -3.92
C ARG A 74 11.64 -3.65 -5.17
N MET A 75 11.60 -2.33 -5.09
CA MET A 75 11.89 -1.45 -6.22
C MET A 75 13.23 -0.73 -6.03
N ARG A 76 13.94 -0.52 -7.14
CA ARG A 76 15.21 0.18 -7.23
C ARG A 76 15.09 1.34 -8.21
N VAL A 77 14.07 2.16 -7.97
CA VAL A 77 13.80 3.41 -8.67
C VAL A 77 13.31 4.45 -7.66
N VAL A 78 13.60 5.73 -7.91
CA VAL A 78 13.09 6.85 -7.12
C VAL A 78 11.56 6.75 -7.04
N GLY A 79 11.03 6.99 -5.85
CA GLY A 79 9.61 6.84 -5.52
C GLY A 79 9.20 5.44 -5.05
N GLY A 80 10.08 4.44 -5.24
CA GLY A 80 9.88 3.08 -4.77
C GLY A 80 8.54 2.51 -5.20
N ARG A 81 7.83 1.86 -4.28
CA ARG A 81 6.54 1.19 -4.55
C ARG A 81 5.42 2.11 -5.02
N THR A 82 5.52 3.42 -4.78
CA THR A 82 4.50 4.37 -5.26
C THR A 82 4.45 4.49 -6.79
N ASN A 83 5.45 3.92 -7.50
CA ASN A 83 5.41 3.78 -8.95
C ASN A 83 4.36 2.76 -9.42
N VAL A 84 4.09 1.69 -8.65
CA VAL A 84 3.33 0.51 -9.12
C VAL A 84 2.21 0.04 -8.19
N TRP A 85 2.03 0.67 -7.03
CA TRP A 85 0.98 0.34 -6.05
C TRP A 85 -0.45 0.49 -6.60
N GLY A 86 -1.45 -0.01 -5.88
CA GLY A 86 -2.87 0.04 -6.27
C GLY A 86 -3.56 1.40 -6.09
N ARG A 87 -2.86 2.40 -5.53
CA ARG A 87 -3.35 3.77 -5.22
C ARG A 87 -4.50 3.85 -4.21
N GLN A 88 -4.95 2.71 -3.68
CA GLN A 88 -5.98 2.63 -2.66
C GLN A 88 -5.51 3.29 -1.36
N SER A 89 -6.24 4.31 -0.93
CA SER A 89 -5.83 5.26 0.11
C SER A 89 -6.95 5.43 1.13
N TYR A 90 -6.98 4.54 2.12
CA TYR A 90 -7.99 4.53 3.17
C TYR A 90 -7.45 5.15 4.46
N ARG A 91 -8.29 5.94 5.14
CA ARG A 91 -8.02 6.43 6.50
C ARG A 91 -8.28 5.29 7.49
N LEU A 92 -7.42 5.16 8.50
CA LEU A 92 -7.70 4.34 9.68
C LEU A 92 -8.70 5.06 10.58
N GLY A 93 -9.67 4.34 11.14
CA GLY A 93 -10.64 4.88 12.10
C GLY A 93 -10.25 4.59 13.54
N ASP A 94 -11.00 5.14 14.50
CA ASP A 94 -10.77 4.85 15.93
C ASP A 94 -10.87 3.36 16.28
N ILE A 95 -11.65 2.61 15.50
CA ILE A 95 -11.74 1.14 15.60
C ILE A 95 -10.41 0.43 15.38
N ASP A 96 -9.48 1.06 14.65
CA ASP A 96 -8.15 0.55 14.33
C ASP A 96 -7.13 1.07 15.35
N PHE A 97 -7.19 2.36 15.71
CA PHE A 97 -6.29 2.95 16.69
C PHE A 97 -6.47 2.39 18.10
N LYS A 98 -7.73 2.06 18.48
CA LYS A 98 -8.10 1.56 19.81
C LYS A 98 -8.58 0.09 19.77
N ALA A 99 -8.01 -0.69 18.85
CA ALA A 99 -8.41 -2.07 18.64
C ALA A 99 -8.13 -2.96 19.85
N ALA A 100 -6.99 -2.78 20.54
CA ALA A 100 -6.58 -3.62 21.66
C ALA A 100 -7.46 -3.40 22.89
N SER A 101 -7.88 -2.16 23.16
CA SER A 101 -8.87 -1.88 24.22
C SER A 101 -10.19 -2.61 24.03
N ARG A 102 -10.53 -2.95 22.78
CA ARG A 102 -11.78 -3.65 22.45
C ARG A 102 -11.62 -5.16 22.40
N ASP A 103 -10.54 -5.66 21.81
CA ASP A 103 -10.36 -7.10 21.54
C ASP A 103 -9.31 -7.80 22.43
N GLY A 104 -8.57 -7.04 23.24
CA GLY A 104 -7.55 -7.52 24.17
C GLY A 104 -6.23 -7.95 23.50
N HIS A 105 -6.05 -7.71 22.20
CA HIS A 105 -4.87 -8.16 21.45
C HIS A 105 -3.99 -7.00 20.97
N GLY A 106 -2.70 -7.09 21.28
CA GLY A 106 -1.70 -6.10 20.89
C GLY A 106 -1.70 -4.90 21.83
N VAL A 107 -1.44 -3.72 21.28
CA VAL A 107 -1.45 -2.45 22.01
C VAL A 107 -2.27 -1.43 21.23
N ASP A 108 -2.93 -0.54 21.95
CA ASP A 108 -3.53 0.62 21.32
C ASP A 108 -2.45 1.58 20.85
N TRP A 109 -2.75 2.28 19.76
CA TRP A 109 -1.93 3.40 19.34
C TRP A 109 -1.97 4.48 20.42
N PRO A 110 -0.84 5.16 20.68
CA PRO A 110 -0.80 6.31 21.60
C PRO A 110 -1.54 7.53 21.02
N LEU A 111 -1.93 7.47 19.74
CA LEU A 111 -2.71 8.47 19.03
C LEU A 111 -4.15 8.00 18.81
N SER A 112 -5.05 8.94 18.55
CA SER A 112 -6.43 8.76 18.11
C SER A 112 -6.62 9.16 16.65
N TYR A 113 -7.79 8.89 16.07
CA TYR A 113 -8.13 9.45 14.77
C TYR A 113 -8.11 10.99 14.79
N ALA A 114 -8.60 11.60 15.87
CA ALA A 114 -8.65 13.06 16.00
C ALA A 114 -7.27 13.72 15.89
N ASP A 115 -6.22 13.05 16.40
CA ASP A 115 -4.84 13.55 16.30
C ASP A 115 -4.32 13.53 14.86
N LEU A 116 -4.74 12.53 14.06
CA LEU A 116 -4.29 12.35 12.68
C LEU A 116 -5.21 12.97 11.63
N ALA A 117 -6.47 13.27 11.97
CA ALA A 117 -7.46 13.83 11.04
C ALA A 117 -6.96 15.09 10.32
N PRO A 118 -6.31 16.07 10.98
CA PRO A 118 -5.76 17.24 10.28
C PRO A 118 -4.66 16.88 9.27
N TYR A 119 -3.87 15.84 9.54
CA TYR A 119 -2.81 15.39 8.64
C TYR A 119 -3.36 14.58 7.47
N TYR A 120 -4.39 13.76 7.71
CA TYR A 120 -5.13 13.11 6.63
C TYR A 120 -5.77 14.14 5.70
N ASP A 121 -6.31 15.25 6.23
CA ASP A 121 -6.87 16.33 5.41
C ASP A 121 -5.80 16.98 4.51
N ILE A 122 -4.60 17.25 5.05
CA ILE A 122 -3.47 17.74 4.25
C ILE A 122 -3.14 16.75 3.13
N VAL A 123 -3.08 15.45 3.44
CA VAL A 123 -2.79 14.41 2.45
C VAL A 123 -3.89 14.34 1.40
N ASP A 124 -5.16 14.35 1.78
CA ASP A 124 -6.29 14.26 0.85
C ASP A 124 -6.25 15.37 -0.19
N GLU A 125 -6.02 16.61 0.24
CA GLU A 125 -5.96 17.78 -0.62
C GLU A 125 -4.69 17.82 -1.47
N TYR A 126 -3.54 17.56 -0.86
CA TYR A 126 -2.25 17.63 -1.56
C TYR A 126 -2.08 16.51 -2.58
N VAL A 127 -2.45 15.28 -2.19
CA VAL A 127 -2.35 14.08 -3.03
C VAL A 127 -3.47 14.04 -4.05
N GLY A 128 -4.68 14.51 -3.69
CA GLY A 128 -5.87 14.51 -4.52
C GLY A 128 -6.60 13.17 -4.50
N ILE A 129 -7.02 12.73 -3.30
CA ILE A 129 -7.70 11.45 -3.11
C ILE A 129 -9.14 11.55 -3.62
N THR A 130 -9.55 10.72 -4.58
CA THR A 130 -10.96 10.61 -5.01
C THR A 130 -11.70 9.58 -4.15
N GLY A 131 -12.98 9.83 -3.87
CA GLY A 131 -13.81 8.95 -3.06
C GLY A 131 -15.24 9.46 -2.90
N ILE A 132 -16.07 8.67 -2.23
CA ILE A 132 -17.42 9.06 -1.82
C ILE A 132 -17.43 9.15 -0.29
N ASN A 133 -17.98 10.24 0.24
CA ASN A 133 -18.28 10.35 1.67
C ASN A 133 -19.54 9.56 1.99
N GLU A 134 -19.42 8.55 2.85
CA GLU A 134 -20.50 7.61 3.19
C GLU A 134 -21.01 7.79 4.64
N GLY A 135 -20.40 8.68 5.42
CA GLY A 135 -20.69 8.89 6.85
C GLY A 135 -20.32 7.70 7.73
N ALA A 136 -19.31 6.91 7.33
CA ALA A 136 -18.89 5.67 8.00
C ALA A 136 -17.71 5.88 8.97
N ASP A 137 -17.77 6.95 9.77
CA ASP A 137 -16.59 7.51 10.44
C ASP A 137 -15.90 6.57 11.43
N ALA A 138 -16.67 5.73 12.12
CA ALA A 138 -16.11 4.77 13.05
C ALA A 138 -15.25 3.68 12.38
N VAL A 139 -15.43 3.43 11.08
CA VAL A 139 -14.85 2.26 10.39
C VAL A 139 -13.83 2.65 9.35
N VAL A 140 -14.18 3.58 8.47
CA VAL A 140 -13.33 4.11 7.39
C VAL A 140 -13.70 5.60 7.25
N PRO A 141 -13.09 6.48 8.07
CA PRO A 141 -13.44 7.89 8.16
C PRO A 141 -13.49 8.63 6.84
N ASP A 142 -14.50 9.48 6.65
CA ASP A 142 -14.58 10.33 5.47
C ASP A 142 -13.45 11.38 5.42
N GLY A 143 -13.33 12.07 4.30
CA GLY A 143 -12.21 12.97 4.04
C GLY A 143 -12.53 14.07 3.05
N ARG A 144 -11.49 14.80 2.65
CA ARG A 144 -11.57 15.94 1.74
C ARG A 144 -11.32 15.48 0.30
N PHE A 145 -12.23 14.65 -0.18
CA PHE A 145 -12.02 13.95 -1.43
C PHE A 145 -12.21 14.86 -2.66
N HIS A 146 -11.40 14.59 -3.68
CA HIS A 146 -11.70 14.95 -5.05
C HIS A 146 -13.04 14.34 -5.50
N PRO A 147 -13.71 14.94 -6.51
CA PRO A 147 -14.95 14.39 -7.06
C PRO A 147 -14.80 12.89 -7.38
N PRO A 148 -15.81 12.06 -7.06
CA PRO A 148 -15.75 10.62 -7.27
C PRO A 148 -15.69 10.28 -8.76
N MET A 149 -14.93 9.24 -9.10
CA MET A 149 -15.03 8.59 -10.41
C MET A 149 -16.38 7.87 -10.54
N GLY A 150 -16.91 7.77 -11.76
CA GLY A 150 -18.16 7.04 -12.02
C GLY A 150 -18.03 5.55 -11.74
N MET A 151 -18.99 4.96 -11.02
CA MET A 151 -19.12 3.51 -10.86
C MET A 151 -19.85 2.92 -12.08
N SER A 152 -19.55 1.67 -12.42
CA SER A 152 -20.28 0.95 -13.46
C SER A 152 -21.71 0.61 -13.04
N CYS A 153 -22.58 0.33 -14.01
CA CYS A 153 -23.98 -0.07 -13.73
C CYS A 153 -24.07 -1.31 -12.83
N ILE A 154 -23.21 -2.30 -13.05
CA ILE A 154 -23.14 -3.51 -12.21
C ILE A 154 -22.73 -3.17 -10.78
N GLU A 155 -21.76 -2.27 -10.59
CA GLU A 155 -21.34 -1.83 -9.25
C GLU A 155 -22.46 -1.08 -8.53
N HIS A 156 -23.21 -0.20 -9.22
CA HIS A 156 -24.41 0.43 -8.67
C HIS A 156 -25.48 -0.60 -8.27
N ALA A 157 -25.74 -1.60 -9.12
CA ALA A 157 -26.71 -2.65 -8.85
C ALA A 157 -26.32 -3.48 -7.63
N VAL A 158 -25.05 -3.88 -7.52
CA VAL A 158 -24.53 -4.61 -6.36
C VAL A 158 -24.56 -3.75 -5.10
N ARG A 159 -24.16 -2.47 -5.18
CA ARG A 159 -24.20 -1.53 -4.05
C ARG A 159 -25.61 -1.45 -3.46
N ARG A 160 -26.61 -1.28 -4.33
CA ARG A 160 -28.03 -1.24 -3.93
C ARG A 160 -28.47 -2.54 -3.26
N ARG A 161 -28.17 -3.70 -3.87
CA ARG A 161 -28.54 -5.02 -3.31
C ARG A 161 -27.88 -5.27 -1.95
N LEU A 162 -26.59 -4.92 -1.79
CA LEU A 162 -25.88 -5.05 -0.52
C LEU A 162 -26.51 -4.18 0.57
N ARG A 163 -26.92 -2.96 0.22
CA ARG A 163 -27.58 -2.05 1.17
C ARG A 163 -28.96 -2.56 1.55
N THR A 164 -29.80 -2.97 0.60
CA THR A 164 -31.19 -3.37 0.87
C THR A 164 -31.33 -4.74 1.50
N GLN A 165 -30.49 -5.72 1.12
CA GLN A 165 -30.61 -7.10 1.62
C GLN A 165 -29.77 -7.37 2.87
N PHE A 166 -28.65 -6.64 3.04
CA PHE A 166 -27.69 -6.93 4.12
C PHE A 166 -27.36 -5.73 5.00
N GLY A 167 -27.89 -4.53 4.69
CA GLY A 167 -27.54 -3.30 5.41
C GLY A 167 -26.07 -2.89 5.27
N ARG A 168 -25.36 -3.40 4.25
CA ARG A 168 -23.92 -3.18 4.08
C ARG A 168 -23.62 -2.00 3.16
N THR A 169 -22.58 -1.25 3.49
CA THR A 169 -22.12 -0.11 2.69
C THR A 169 -20.97 -0.55 1.77
N MET A 170 -21.25 -0.50 0.47
CA MET A 170 -20.22 -0.57 -0.57
C MET A 170 -20.04 0.82 -1.15
N THR A 171 -18.80 1.26 -1.29
CA THR A 171 -18.43 2.57 -1.82
C THR A 171 -17.51 2.43 -3.03
N LEU A 172 -17.32 3.53 -3.74
CA LEU A 172 -16.18 3.67 -4.65
C LEU A 172 -14.90 3.53 -3.82
N GLY A 173 -13.91 2.76 -4.29
CA GLY A 173 -12.61 2.72 -3.63
C GLY A 173 -12.05 4.13 -3.46
N ARG A 174 -11.30 4.39 -2.40
CA ARG A 174 -10.66 5.70 -2.22
C ARG A 174 -9.29 5.64 -2.87
N SER A 175 -9.03 6.47 -3.87
CA SER A 175 -7.87 6.30 -4.74
C SER A 175 -7.10 7.60 -4.94
N ALA A 176 -5.77 7.51 -4.93
CA ALA A 176 -4.86 8.60 -5.20
C ALA A 176 -4.70 8.88 -6.70
N ASN A 177 -5.84 9.08 -7.38
CA ASN A 177 -5.94 9.40 -8.80
C ASN A 177 -6.76 10.68 -8.99
N LEU A 178 -6.20 11.65 -9.68
CA LEU A 178 -6.79 12.98 -9.82
C LEU A 178 -8.00 12.94 -10.75
N THR A 179 -9.14 13.48 -10.29
CA THR A 179 -10.32 13.75 -11.15
C THR A 179 -10.45 15.22 -11.55
N ARG A 180 -9.59 16.09 -11.01
CA ARG A 180 -9.39 17.49 -11.39
C ARG A 180 -7.90 17.83 -11.25
N PRO A 181 -7.35 18.76 -12.04
CA PRO A 181 -5.94 19.13 -11.92
C PRO A 181 -5.66 19.81 -10.56
N ILE A 182 -4.49 19.51 -9.98
CA ILE A 182 -3.97 20.16 -8.76
C ILE A 182 -2.44 20.20 -8.82
N ASN A 183 -1.83 21.24 -8.25
CA ASN A 183 -0.38 21.33 -8.05
C ASN A 183 0.46 21.03 -9.32
N GLY A 184 -0.02 21.46 -10.49
CA GLY A 184 0.66 21.22 -11.77
C GLY A 184 0.48 19.82 -12.36
N ARG A 185 -0.28 18.94 -11.71
CA ARG A 185 -0.59 17.57 -12.18
C ARG A 185 -1.95 17.55 -12.89
N SER A 186 -2.02 16.89 -14.04
CA SER A 186 -3.25 16.81 -14.85
C SER A 186 -4.25 15.83 -14.27
N ALA A 187 -5.54 16.04 -14.55
CA ALA A 187 -6.58 15.05 -14.26
C ALA A 187 -6.34 13.74 -15.03
N CYS A 188 -6.70 12.61 -14.41
CA CYS A 188 -6.63 11.29 -15.01
C CYS A 188 -7.58 11.21 -16.22
N HIS A 189 -7.04 10.80 -17.36
CA HIS A 189 -7.82 10.54 -18.58
C HIS A 189 -8.08 9.04 -18.79
N TYR A 190 -7.84 8.22 -17.75
CA TYR A 190 -8.23 6.81 -17.69
C TYR A 190 -7.61 5.92 -18.77
N CYS A 191 -6.37 6.19 -19.20
CA CYS A 191 -5.68 5.31 -20.17
C CYS A 191 -5.36 3.95 -19.56
N GLY A 192 -4.64 3.95 -18.44
CA GLY A 192 -4.03 2.74 -17.86
C GLY A 192 -3.17 1.95 -18.86
N PRO A 193 -2.49 0.90 -18.41
CA PRO A 193 -2.33 0.46 -17.01
C PRO A 193 -1.32 1.35 -16.25
N CYS A 194 -1.67 1.74 -15.02
CA CYS A 194 -0.89 2.75 -14.29
C CYS A 194 0.39 2.20 -13.65
N GLU A 195 0.49 0.89 -13.46
CA GLU A 195 1.72 0.25 -12.96
C GLU A 195 2.88 0.33 -13.97
N GLN A 196 2.60 0.76 -15.20
CA GLN A 196 3.59 0.99 -16.25
C GLN A 196 4.04 2.45 -16.33
N GLY A 197 3.54 3.31 -15.43
CA GLY A 197 3.84 4.74 -15.39
C GLY A 197 2.64 5.63 -15.73
N CYS A 198 2.86 6.94 -15.70
CA CYS A 198 1.87 7.94 -16.09
C CYS A 198 2.57 9.25 -16.44
N ALA A 199 2.76 9.50 -17.73
CA ALA A 199 3.40 10.69 -18.26
C ALA A 199 2.62 11.98 -17.97
N THR A 200 1.33 11.89 -17.65
CA THR A 200 0.51 13.06 -17.23
C THR A 200 0.56 13.33 -15.72
N HIS A 201 1.33 12.52 -14.97
CA HIS A 201 1.50 12.61 -13.51
C HIS A 201 0.17 12.66 -12.74
N SER A 202 -0.87 11.98 -13.26
CA SER A 202 -2.26 12.10 -12.81
C SER A 202 -2.63 11.23 -11.60
N TYR A 203 -1.68 10.51 -11.02
CA TYR A 203 -1.86 9.74 -9.80
C TYR A 203 -0.71 10.02 -8.82
N PHE A 204 -0.84 9.65 -7.57
CA PHE A 204 0.26 9.84 -6.63
C PHE A 204 1.38 8.83 -6.82
N ASN A 205 2.53 9.38 -7.17
CA ASN A 205 3.83 8.75 -7.13
C ASN A 205 4.77 9.74 -6.46
N SER A 206 5.50 9.32 -5.43
CA SER A 206 6.39 10.23 -4.72
C SER A 206 7.50 10.78 -5.61
N ALA A 207 7.95 10.05 -6.66
CA ALA A 207 8.99 10.52 -7.57
C ALA A 207 8.67 11.86 -8.24
N PHE A 208 7.52 11.95 -8.90
CA PHE A 208 7.08 13.17 -9.60
C PHE A 208 6.12 14.05 -8.77
N THR A 209 5.82 13.66 -7.53
CA THR A 209 5.01 14.46 -6.59
C THR A 209 5.90 15.03 -5.47
N THR A 210 6.02 14.33 -4.34
CA THR A 210 6.68 14.88 -3.15
C THR A 210 8.19 15.07 -3.31
N VAL A 211 8.87 14.16 -4.03
CA VAL A 211 10.30 14.27 -4.31
C VAL A 211 10.55 15.42 -5.26
N ALA A 212 9.81 15.50 -6.37
CA ALA A 212 9.90 16.63 -7.30
C ALA A 212 9.68 17.97 -6.58
N ASP A 213 8.65 18.07 -5.74
CA ASP A 213 8.37 19.26 -4.95
C ASP A 213 9.50 19.61 -3.99
N ALA A 214 10.07 18.62 -3.30
CA ALA A 214 11.20 18.81 -2.41
C ALA A 214 12.45 19.33 -3.17
N LEU A 215 12.70 18.81 -4.37
CA LEU A 215 13.79 19.25 -5.25
C LEU A 215 13.59 20.68 -5.75
N ARG A 216 12.36 21.05 -6.14
CA ARG A 216 12.01 22.42 -6.60
C ARG A 216 12.30 23.50 -5.55
N THR A 217 12.38 23.14 -4.27
CA THR A 217 12.76 24.10 -3.22
C THR A 217 14.23 24.54 -3.27
N GLY A 218 15.09 23.84 -4.02
CA GLY A 218 16.55 24.06 -4.03
C GLY A 218 17.26 23.67 -2.73
N ARG A 219 16.53 23.14 -1.73
CA ARG A 219 17.07 22.74 -0.41
C ARG A 219 17.26 21.23 -0.26
N THR A 220 16.98 20.47 -1.31
CA THR A 220 17.07 19.01 -1.33
C THR A 220 18.07 18.57 -2.39
N THR A 221 19.07 17.80 -1.97
CA THR A 221 19.94 17.05 -2.88
C THR A 221 19.50 15.60 -2.89
N LEU A 222 19.21 15.05 -4.08
CA LEU A 222 18.94 13.62 -4.28
C LEU A 222 20.20 12.94 -4.82
N VAL A 223 20.68 11.93 -4.09
CA VAL A 223 21.76 11.04 -4.53
C VAL A 223 21.13 9.69 -4.85
N THR A 224 21.24 9.27 -6.11
CA THR A 224 20.71 7.99 -6.60
C THR A 224 21.82 6.93 -6.63
N GLY A 225 21.44 5.66 -6.71
CA GLY A 225 22.41 4.55 -6.64
C GLY A 225 23.08 4.41 -5.27
N ALA A 226 22.54 5.03 -4.22
CA ALA A 226 23.12 5.06 -2.88
C ALA A 226 22.48 3.97 -2.00
N MET A 227 23.11 2.81 -1.91
CA MET A 227 22.64 1.69 -1.07
C MET A 227 23.09 1.90 0.39
N VAL A 228 22.26 2.59 1.18
CA VAL A 228 22.52 2.78 2.61
C VAL A 228 22.49 1.43 3.31
N HIS A 229 23.54 1.12 4.07
CA HIS A 229 23.64 -0.16 4.80
C HIS A 229 23.79 0.02 6.32
N GLN A 230 24.21 1.21 6.76
CA GLN A 230 24.48 1.48 8.18
C GLN A 230 24.22 2.94 8.54
N VAL A 231 23.65 3.16 9.72
CA VAL A 231 23.60 4.46 10.40
C VAL A 231 24.88 4.63 11.21
N ILE A 232 25.54 5.77 11.04
CA ILE A 232 26.74 6.13 11.78
C ILE A 232 26.32 6.78 13.10
N VAL A 233 26.86 6.28 14.21
CA VAL A 233 26.55 6.74 15.56
C VAL A 233 27.79 7.41 16.15
N ASP A 234 27.58 8.53 16.85
CA ASP A 234 28.60 9.13 17.69
C ASP A 234 28.78 8.30 18.98
N PRO A 235 29.96 7.71 19.24
CA PRO A 235 30.18 6.89 20.42
C PRO A 235 30.09 7.66 21.73
N ALA A 236 30.34 8.97 21.74
CA ALA A 236 30.30 9.78 22.95
C ALA A 236 28.86 10.09 23.39
N THR A 237 27.98 10.37 22.42
CA THR A 237 26.59 10.79 22.69
C THR A 237 25.55 9.70 22.47
N GLY A 238 25.91 8.61 21.76
CA GLY A 238 24.98 7.58 21.32
C GLY A 238 23.99 8.05 20.25
N LYS A 239 24.15 9.26 19.71
CA LYS A 239 23.23 9.85 18.71
C LYS A 239 23.67 9.51 17.29
N ALA A 240 22.70 9.36 16.39
CA ALA A 240 23.00 9.24 14.96
C ALA A 240 23.68 10.53 14.45
N ARG A 241 24.77 10.38 13.68
CA ARG A 241 25.53 11.49 13.10
C ARG A 241 25.61 11.45 11.57
N GLY A 242 25.07 10.40 10.95
CA GLY A 242 25.14 10.21 9.50
C GLY A 242 24.77 8.79 9.09
N VAL A 243 25.05 8.46 7.84
CA VAL A 243 24.86 7.13 7.27
C VAL A 243 26.03 6.77 6.35
N SER A 244 26.32 5.47 6.27
CA SER A 244 27.23 4.89 5.29
C SER A 244 26.42 4.20 4.19
N TYR A 245 26.76 4.48 2.94
CA TYR A 245 26.15 3.86 1.77
C TYR A 245 27.21 3.33 0.80
N ILE A 246 26.85 2.28 0.07
CA ILE A 246 27.64 1.77 -1.03
C ILE A 246 27.06 2.34 -2.33
N ASP A 247 27.90 2.99 -3.12
CA ASP A 247 27.52 3.39 -4.47
C ASP A 247 27.37 2.14 -5.34
N ARG A 248 26.17 1.90 -5.86
CA ARG A 248 25.84 0.66 -6.57
C ARG A 248 26.64 0.44 -7.85
N SER A 249 27.13 1.52 -8.47
CA SER A 249 27.87 1.48 -9.72
C SER A 249 29.38 1.30 -9.49
N THR A 250 29.94 2.04 -8.54
CA THR A 250 31.40 2.05 -8.28
C THR A 250 31.82 1.11 -7.16
N ARG A 251 30.87 0.58 -6.38
CA ARG A 251 31.07 -0.21 -5.15
C ARG A 251 31.85 0.52 -4.05
N GLN A 252 32.02 1.84 -4.18
CA GLN A 252 32.71 2.63 -3.16
C GLN A 252 31.79 2.87 -1.96
N VAL A 253 32.36 2.70 -0.76
CA VAL A 253 31.72 3.11 0.49
C VAL A 253 31.85 4.62 0.62
N ARG A 254 30.74 5.28 0.97
CA ARG A 254 30.66 6.73 1.17
C ARG A 254 29.85 7.04 2.42
N GLU A 255 30.27 8.06 3.14
CA GLU A 255 29.60 8.53 4.33
C GLU A 255 28.95 9.89 4.09
N VAL A 256 27.75 10.08 4.65
CA VAL A 256 27.04 11.36 4.63
C VAL A 256 26.67 11.71 6.06
N TYR A 257 27.19 12.84 6.52
CA TYR A 257 26.98 13.35 7.86
C TYR A 257 25.75 14.26 7.92
N ALA A 258 24.95 14.12 8.97
CA ALA A 258 23.73 14.88 9.15
C ALA A 258 23.42 15.08 10.63
N ARG A 259 22.76 16.20 10.95
CA ARG A 259 22.26 16.48 12.31
C ARG A 259 21.08 15.58 12.70
N VAL A 260 20.32 15.13 11.71
CA VAL A 260 19.14 14.28 11.86
C VAL A 260 19.15 13.25 10.74
N VAL A 261 18.88 12.00 11.07
CA VAL A 261 18.71 10.90 10.11
C VAL A 261 17.25 10.46 10.16
N VAL A 262 16.58 10.48 9.01
CA VAL A 262 15.20 9.98 8.86
C VAL A 262 15.25 8.68 8.06
N MET A 263 14.81 7.58 8.68
CA MET A 263 14.76 6.26 8.04
C MET A 263 13.43 6.07 7.31
N ALA A 264 13.47 6.06 5.98
CA ALA A 264 12.29 5.91 5.12
C ALA A 264 12.50 4.86 4.00
N ALA A 265 13.26 3.80 4.29
CA ALA A 265 13.75 2.86 3.29
C ALA A 265 12.78 1.73 2.89
N GLN A 266 11.52 1.75 3.35
CA GLN A 266 10.58 0.61 3.50
C GLN A 266 10.72 -0.13 4.83
N ALA A 267 9.64 -0.73 5.33
CA ALA A 267 9.61 -1.44 6.62
C ALA A 267 10.78 -2.42 6.79
N LEU A 268 10.95 -3.37 5.85
CA LEU A 268 11.97 -4.41 5.95
C LEU A 268 13.41 -3.89 5.73
N GLU A 269 13.64 -2.98 4.79
CA GLU A 269 14.98 -2.40 4.59
C GLU A 269 15.38 -1.46 5.73
N SER A 270 14.46 -0.64 6.24
CA SER A 270 14.73 0.19 7.43
C SER A 270 15.13 -0.68 8.61
N THR A 271 14.42 -1.80 8.84
CA THR A 271 14.79 -2.78 9.86
C THR A 271 16.15 -3.40 9.59
N ARG A 272 16.42 -3.85 8.35
CA ARG A 272 17.72 -4.43 7.95
C ARG A 272 18.87 -3.46 8.18
N ILE A 273 18.74 -2.20 7.78
CA ILE A 273 19.76 -1.16 7.99
C ILE A 273 20.01 -0.97 9.49
N LEU A 274 18.95 -0.83 10.30
CA LEU A 274 19.09 -0.64 11.75
C LEU A 274 19.76 -1.85 12.41
N LEU A 275 19.40 -3.07 12.02
CA LEU A 275 20.02 -4.30 12.52
C LEU A 275 21.49 -4.42 12.12
N ASN A 276 21.86 -3.98 10.92
CA ASN A 276 23.25 -3.96 10.46
C ASN A 276 24.06 -2.79 11.05
N SER A 277 23.43 -1.81 11.70
CA SER A 277 24.12 -0.60 12.15
C SER A 277 24.91 -0.74 13.45
N ARG A 278 24.62 -1.76 14.26
CA ARG A 278 25.31 -2.09 15.51
C ARG A 278 25.04 -3.55 15.85
N GLU A 279 25.93 -4.19 16.60
CA GLU A 279 25.62 -5.46 17.25
C GLU A 279 24.33 -5.36 18.09
N GLY A 280 23.42 -6.32 17.92
CA GLY A 280 22.08 -6.28 18.52
C GLY A 280 21.08 -5.30 17.87
N GLY A 281 21.52 -4.51 16.90
CA GLY A 281 20.71 -3.53 16.16
C GLY A 281 20.66 -2.15 16.82
N LEU A 282 20.83 -1.10 16.00
CA LEU A 282 20.62 0.27 16.43
C LEU A 282 19.15 0.48 16.78
N ALA A 283 18.88 1.28 17.82
CA ALA A 283 17.53 1.57 18.30
C ALA A 283 16.78 0.40 18.98
N ASN A 284 17.45 -0.71 19.26
CA ASN A 284 16.81 -1.92 19.79
C ASN A 284 16.79 -2.05 21.33
N GLY A 285 16.76 -0.94 22.07
CA GLY A 285 16.79 -0.98 23.55
C GLY A 285 15.59 -1.71 24.18
N SER A 286 14.45 -1.76 23.48
CA SER A 286 13.26 -2.49 23.90
C SER A 286 13.23 -3.96 23.44
N GLY A 287 14.19 -4.40 22.62
CA GLY A 287 14.23 -5.76 22.08
C GLY A 287 13.14 -6.09 21.05
N VAL A 288 12.44 -5.08 20.52
CA VAL A 288 11.33 -5.25 19.54
C VAL A 288 11.73 -4.95 18.10
N LEU A 289 12.95 -4.46 17.83
CA LEU A 289 13.39 -4.20 16.46
C LEU A 289 13.31 -5.49 15.64
N GLY A 290 12.58 -5.42 14.54
CA GLY A 290 12.36 -6.54 13.64
C GLY A 290 11.24 -7.48 14.07
N LYS A 291 10.65 -7.34 15.25
CA LYS A 291 9.53 -8.18 15.71
C LYS A 291 8.17 -7.59 15.31
N TYR A 292 7.15 -8.41 15.49
CA TYR A 292 5.76 -8.06 15.20
C TYR A 292 5.54 -7.66 13.74
N LEU A 293 6.23 -8.33 12.83
CA LEU A 293 6.01 -8.11 11.40
C LEU A 293 4.55 -8.44 11.05
N MET A 294 3.84 -7.44 10.53
CA MET A 294 2.47 -7.57 10.05
C MET A 294 2.42 -7.38 8.54
N ASP A 295 1.50 -8.09 7.89
CA ASP A 295 1.07 -7.85 6.51
C ASP A 295 -0.43 -8.12 6.41
N HIS A 296 -1.06 -7.87 5.27
CA HIS A 296 -2.48 -8.15 5.10
C HIS A 296 -2.71 -9.57 4.60
N ILE A 297 -3.68 -10.23 5.22
CA ILE A 297 -4.26 -11.45 4.68
C ILE A 297 -5.13 -11.02 3.51
N SER A 298 -4.72 -11.40 2.30
CA SER A 298 -5.46 -11.14 1.08
C SER A 298 -6.01 -12.45 0.51
N GLY A 299 -7.23 -12.38 -0.03
CA GLY A 299 -7.94 -13.52 -0.60
C GLY A 299 -9.24 -13.84 0.13
N GLY A 300 -9.87 -14.94 -0.28
CA GLY A 300 -11.26 -15.24 0.12
C GLY A 300 -12.23 -14.27 -0.55
N GLY A 301 -13.03 -14.76 -1.48
CA GLY A 301 -13.83 -13.88 -2.33
C GLY A 301 -14.80 -14.66 -3.20
N ALA A 302 -15.49 -13.93 -4.05
CA ALA A 302 -16.41 -14.50 -5.01
C ALA A 302 -16.36 -13.75 -6.34
N SER A 303 -16.68 -14.47 -7.40
CA SER A 303 -16.96 -13.88 -8.70
C SER A 303 -18.28 -14.44 -9.22
N ALA A 304 -19.02 -13.62 -9.94
CA ALA A 304 -20.28 -14.01 -10.57
C ALA A 304 -20.49 -13.28 -11.89
N GLU A 305 -21.17 -13.95 -12.82
CA GLU A 305 -21.72 -13.35 -14.03
C GLU A 305 -23.14 -12.84 -13.73
N PHE A 306 -23.51 -11.73 -14.38
CA PHE A 306 -24.82 -11.10 -14.25
C PHE A 306 -25.46 -10.95 -15.64
N PRO A 307 -26.08 -12.02 -16.18
CA PRO A 307 -26.67 -12.01 -17.52
C PRO A 307 -27.74 -10.92 -17.70
N ASP A 308 -28.54 -10.66 -16.67
CA ASP A 308 -29.60 -9.64 -16.67
C ASP A 308 -29.06 -8.20 -16.69
N LEU A 309 -27.76 -8.03 -16.50
CA LEU A 309 -27.05 -6.75 -16.56
C LEU A 309 -26.05 -6.75 -17.71
N ALA A 310 -26.35 -7.49 -18.78
CA ALA A 310 -25.60 -7.42 -20.03
C ALA A 310 -25.44 -5.95 -20.43
N GLY A 311 -24.19 -5.55 -20.62
CA GLY A 311 -23.82 -4.18 -20.94
C GLY A 311 -23.02 -4.11 -22.22
N THR A 312 -22.74 -2.90 -22.67
CA THR A 312 -21.81 -2.69 -23.79
C THR A 312 -20.40 -3.05 -23.33
N VAL A 313 -19.68 -3.84 -24.13
CA VAL A 313 -18.24 -4.04 -23.91
C VAL A 313 -17.55 -2.71 -24.04
N MET A 314 -16.79 -2.37 -23.00
CA MET A 314 -15.80 -1.33 -23.07
C MET A 314 -14.73 -1.80 -24.06
N GLY A 315 -14.64 -1.12 -25.21
CA GLY A 315 -13.65 -1.40 -26.24
C GLY A 315 -12.21 -1.17 -25.74
N PRO A 316 -11.19 -1.51 -26.54
CA PRO A 316 -9.79 -1.30 -26.17
C PRO A 316 -9.44 0.14 -25.77
N ASP A 317 -10.15 1.10 -26.37
CA ASP A 317 -9.99 2.55 -26.20
C ASP A 317 -10.93 3.14 -25.14
N SER A 318 -11.74 2.32 -24.48
CA SER A 318 -12.64 2.80 -23.44
C SER A 318 -11.87 3.21 -22.17
N PRO A 319 -12.36 4.24 -21.45
CA PRO A 319 -11.78 4.66 -20.18
C PRO A 319 -11.59 3.50 -19.20
N ARG A 320 -10.35 3.24 -18.79
CA ARG A 320 -9.98 2.27 -17.77
C ARG A 320 -9.89 2.97 -16.43
N ARG A 321 -11.00 2.99 -15.69
CA ARG A 321 -11.05 3.54 -14.33
C ARG A 321 -9.98 2.86 -13.45
N PRO A 322 -8.96 3.58 -12.94
CA PRO A 322 -7.86 3.00 -12.16
C PRO A 322 -8.26 2.83 -10.69
N ASN A 323 -9.50 2.40 -10.46
CA ASN A 323 -10.09 2.31 -9.14
C ASN A 323 -11.16 1.22 -9.15
N GLY A 324 -11.39 0.60 -8.00
CA GLY A 324 -12.38 -0.44 -7.81
C GLY A 324 -13.52 0.03 -6.91
N ILE A 325 -14.10 -0.93 -6.19
CA ILE A 325 -15.02 -0.71 -5.08
C ILE A 325 -14.33 -1.04 -3.76
N TYR A 326 -14.93 -0.57 -2.67
CA TYR A 326 -14.63 -1.06 -1.33
C TYR A 326 -15.93 -1.41 -0.60
N LEU A 327 -16.06 -2.67 -0.19
CA LEU A 327 -17.08 -3.09 0.77
C LEU A 327 -16.51 -2.89 2.17
N MET A 328 -17.09 -1.92 2.88
CA MET A 328 -16.65 -1.57 4.21
C MET A 328 -16.82 -2.73 5.18
N ARG A 329 -15.94 -2.77 6.18
CA ARG A 329 -15.96 -3.76 7.26
C ARG A 329 -17.34 -3.79 7.91
N PHE A 330 -17.91 -4.98 8.02
CA PHE A 330 -19.25 -5.21 8.58
C PHE A 330 -19.26 -6.29 9.67
N ARG A 331 -18.09 -6.74 10.12
CA ARG A 331 -17.91 -7.72 11.19
C ARG A 331 -17.05 -7.13 12.30
N ASN A 332 -17.36 -7.53 13.53
CA ASN A 332 -16.66 -7.09 14.74
C ASN A 332 -16.64 -5.55 14.84
N LEU A 333 -17.80 -4.91 14.61
CA LEU A 333 -17.99 -3.48 14.80
C LEU A 333 -18.46 -3.18 16.23
N PRO A 334 -18.23 -1.97 16.76
CA PRO A 334 -18.77 -1.55 18.05
C PRO A 334 -20.29 -1.77 18.13
N GLY A 335 -20.76 -2.30 19.27
CA GLY A 335 -22.19 -2.59 19.49
C GLY A 335 -22.74 -3.82 18.76
N GLN A 336 -21.92 -4.55 17.98
CA GLN A 336 -22.33 -5.79 17.33
C GLN A 336 -21.82 -7.04 18.06
N PRO A 337 -22.54 -8.17 17.98
CA PRO A 337 -22.06 -9.44 18.48
C PRO A 337 -20.72 -9.81 17.83
N ALA A 338 -19.79 -10.24 18.67
CA ALA A 338 -18.46 -10.57 18.21
C ALA A 338 -18.43 -11.95 17.53
N ALA A 339 -17.73 -12.07 16.40
CA ALA A 339 -17.58 -13.32 15.67
C ALA A 339 -16.78 -14.34 16.49
N LYS A 340 -17.19 -15.62 16.49
CA LYS A 340 -16.56 -16.65 17.34
C LYS A 340 -15.14 -17.00 16.90
N ASP A 341 -14.91 -17.04 15.59
CA ASP A 341 -13.70 -17.64 15.03
C ASP A 341 -12.56 -16.63 14.80
N PHE A 342 -12.84 -15.33 14.87
CA PHE A 342 -11.84 -14.29 14.58
C PHE A 342 -12.10 -12.96 15.31
N LEU A 343 -11.03 -12.24 15.65
CA LEU A 343 -11.02 -11.06 16.52
C LEU A 343 -11.49 -9.77 15.83
N ARG A 344 -10.90 -9.43 14.68
CA ARG A 344 -11.08 -8.14 13.98
C ARG A 344 -11.98 -8.27 12.77
N GLY A 345 -12.21 -7.21 12.01
CA GLY A 345 -13.02 -7.30 10.79
C GLY A 345 -12.18 -7.44 9.53
N TYR A 346 -12.86 -7.51 8.40
CA TYR A 346 -12.28 -7.51 7.05
C TYR A 346 -13.12 -6.63 6.13
N GLY A 347 -12.48 -6.07 5.11
CA GLY A 347 -13.13 -5.40 3.99
C GLY A 347 -13.02 -6.24 2.73
N TYR A 348 -13.68 -5.81 1.65
CA TYR A 348 -13.44 -6.40 0.33
C TYR A 348 -13.15 -5.31 -0.69
N GLN A 349 -12.18 -5.57 -1.56
CA GLN A 349 -11.94 -4.76 -2.75
C GLN A 349 -12.27 -5.57 -3.99
N GLY A 350 -12.60 -4.90 -5.08
CA GLY A 350 -12.98 -5.56 -6.32
C GLY A 350 -13.56 -4.60 -7.32
N GLY A 351 -14.40 -5.10 -8.20
CA GLY A 351 -15.07 -4.28 -9.19
C GLY A 351 -15.96 -5.09 -10.12
N GLY A 352 -16.70 -4.35 -10.93
CA GLY A 352 -17.52 -4.92 -11.99
C GLY A 352 -17.12 -4.38 -13.36
N SER A 353 -17.19 -5.25 -14.36
CA SER A 353 -16.89 -4.88 -15.74
C SER A 353 -17.67 -5.76 -16.72
N THR A 354 -17.83 -5.26 -17.94
CA THR A 354 -18.35 -6.03 -19.07
C THR A 354 -17.23 -6.27 -20.07
N GLY A 355 -16.92 -7.53 -20.34
CA GLY A 355 -15.77 -7.91 -21.15
C GLY A 355 -16.06 -9.02 -22.16
N LEU A 356 -15.11 -9.23 -23.06
CA LEU A 356 -15.12 -10.32 -24.03
C LEU A 356 -14.77 -11.66 -23.37
N ARG A 357 -15.29 -12.77 -23.91
CA ARG A 357 -14.94 -14.13 -23.46
C ARG A 357 -13.64 -14.61 -24.12
N GLY A 358 -12.54 -13.92 -23.85
CA GLY A 358 -11.23 -14.17 -24.48
C GLY A 358 -10.67 -15.59 -24.28
N ASN A 359 -11.12 -16.29 -23.24
CA ASN A 359 -10.70 -17.67 -22.92
C ASN A 359 -11.64 -18.74 -23.50
N ALA A 360 -12.54 -18.39 -24.42
CA ALA A 360 -13.38 -19.36 -25.11
C ALA A 360 -12.51 -20.45 -25.79
N PRO A 361 -12.88 -21.73 -25.71
CA PRO A 361 -12.16 -22.78 -26.43
C PRO A 361 -12.43 -22.72 -27.93
N GLY A 362 -11.53 -23.31 -28.74
CA GLY A 362 -11.70 -23.49 -30.17
C GLY A 362 -11.03 -22.42 -31.04
N PHE A 363 -11.33 -22.45 -32.34
CA PHE A 363 -10.81 -21.52 -33.35
C PHE A 363 -11.86 -21.27 -34.45
N GLY A 364 -11.61 -20.33 -35.36
CA GLY A 364 -12.50 -20.05 -36.50
C GLY A 364 -13.71 -19.18 -36.16
N ALA A 365 -14.76 -19.25 -36.99
CA ALA A 365 -15.94 -18.37 -36.89
C ALA A 365 -16.72 -18.54 -35.57
N ALA A 366 -16.89 -19.78 -35.11
CA ALA A 366 -17.57 -20.09 -33.85
C ALA A 366 -16.83 -19.47 -32.65
N TYR A 367 -15.51 -19.64 -32.57
CA TYR A 367 -14.69 -19.00 -31.55
C TYR A 367 -14.85 -17.47 -31.56
N LYS A 368 -14.77 -16.84 -32.74
CA LYS A 368 -14.97 -15.38 -32.88
C LYS A 368 -16.35 -14.94 -32.40
N ALA A 369 -17.40 -15.73 -32.64
CA ALA A 369 -18.74 -15.45 -32.14
C ALA A 369 -18.79 -15.56 -30.61
N THR A 370 -18.22 -16.62 -30.02
CA THR A 370 -18.19 -16.79 -28.56
C THR A 370 -17.37 -15.72 -27.84
N VAL A 371 -16.22 -15.31 -28.38
CA VAL A 371 -15.42 -14.22 -27.78
C VAL A 371 -16.20 -12.91 -27.73
N ARG A 372 -17.02 -12.65 -28.76
CA ARG A 372 -17.87 -11.46 -28.87
C ARG A 372 -19.15 -11.56 -28.04
N ASP A 373 -19.51 -12.75 -27.56
CA ASP A 373 -20.59 -12.93 -26.59
C ASP A 373 -20.11 -12.46 -25.21
N THR A 374 -20.50 -11.23 -24.89
CA THR A 374 -19.94 -10.46 -23.78
C THR A 374 -20.42 -10.98 -22.43
N ALA A 375 -19.64 -10.78 -21.36
CA ALA A 375 -20.04 -11.13 -20.01
C ALA A 375 -19.89 -9.93 -19.07
N THR A 376 -20.99 -9.54 -18.41
CA THR A 376 -20.94 -8.64 -17.25
C THR A 376 -20.61 -9.46 -16.02
N THR A 377 -19.51 -9.10 -15.35
CA THR A 377 -19.02 -9.81 -14.18
C THR A 377 -18.82 -8.85 -13.01
N PHE A 378 -18.92 -9.38 -11.79
CA PHE A 378 -18.51 -8.70 -10.58
C PHE A 378 -17.65 -9.65 -9.75
N ASN A 379 -16.55 -9.15 -9.21
CA ASN A 379 -15.67 -9.91 -8.35
C ASN A 379 -15.19 -9.06 -7.18
N PHE A 380 -14.86 -9.71 -6.08
CA PHE A 380 -14.21 -9.08 -4.95
C PHE A 380 -13.37 -10.09 -4.16
N GLY A 381 -12.29 -9.61 -3.55
CA GLY A 381 -11.39 -10.34 -2.67
C GLY A 381 -11.31 -9.68 -1.30
N GLY A 382 -11.20 -10.50 -0.26
CA GLY A 382 -11.14 -10.08 1.13
C GLY A 382 -9.77 -9.57 1.50
N PHE A 383 -9.76 -8.54 2.34
CA PHE A 383 -8.57 -7.99 2.98
C PHE A 383 -8.81 -7.97 4.49
N GLY A 384 -8.00 -8.75 5.19
CA GLY A 384 -7.98 -8.84 6.64
C GLY A 384 -6.60 -8.49 7.18
N GLU A 385 -6.56 -8.22 8.47
CA GLU A 385 -5.33 -7.88 9.18
C GLU A 385 -4.61 -9.15 9.67
N CYS A 386 -3.28 -9.20 9.54
CA CYS A 386 -2.44 -10.07 10.35
C CYS A 386 -2.06 -9.31 11.64
N LEU A 387 -2.41 -9.89 12.78
CA LEU A 387 -2.17 -9.29 14.08
C LEU A 387 -0.67 -9.23 14.44
N PRO A 388 -0.26 -8.35 15.36
CA PRO A 388 1.12 -8.23 15.79
C PRO A 388 1.55 -9.42 16.65
N TYR A 389 2.17 -10.42 16.02
CA TYR A 389 2.73 -11.58 16.72
C TYR A 389 4.24 -11.44 16.93
N ALA A 390 4.71 -11.62 18.17
CA ALA A 390 6.12 -11.42 18.53
C ALA A 390 7.08 -12.36 17.80
N ASP A 391 6.59 -13.53 17.36
CA ASP A 391 7.34 -14.53 16.62
C ASP A 391 7.31 -14.32 15.09
N ASN A 392 6.58 -13.31 14.61
CA ASN A 392 6.80 -12.78 13.26
C ASN A 392 7.95 -11.78 13.35
N GLU A 393 9.12 -12.16 12.84
CA GLU A 393 10.35 -11.41 12.99
C GLU A 393 11.20 -11.30 11.72
N VAL A 394 12.04 -10.27 11.73
CA VAL A 394 13.06 -9.96 10.74
C VAL A 394 14.38 -9.84 11.47
N SER A 395 15.35 -10.66 11.09
CA SER A 395 16.71 -10.65 11.62
C SER A 395 17.73 -10.53 10.47
N ILE A 396 19.01 -10.64 10.78
CA ILE A 396 20.09 -10.64 9.78
C ILE A 396 20.59 -12.06 9.60
N ASP A 397 20.65 -12.49 8.35
CA ASP A 397 21.40 -13.66 7.94
C ASP A 397 22.86 -13.26 7.73
N ARG A 398 23.77 -13.81 8.54
CA ARG A 398 25.20 -13.46 8.48
C ARG A 398 25.95 -14.29 7.45
N ASP A 399 25.38 -15.40 7.02
CA ASP A 399 25.99 -16.33 6.05
C ASP A 399 25.60 -15.97 4.61
N VAL A 400 24.62 -15.08 4.45
CA VAL A 400 24.14 -14.60 3.15
C VAL A 400 24.33 -13.09 3.05
N VAL A 401 25.04 -12.66 2.01
CA VAL A 401 25.25 -11.24 1.69
C VAL A 401 24.70 -10.94 0.29
N ASP A 402 24.35 -9.68 0.07
CA ASP A 402 24.06 -9.20 -1.28
C ASP A 402 25.33 -8.94 -2.09
N THR A 403 25.17 -8.57 -3.36
CA THR A 403 26.28 -8.32 -4.30
C THR A 403 27.20 -7.18 -3.85
N TRP A 404 26.74 -6.32 -2.94
CA TRP A 404 27.52 -5.24 -2.34
C TRP A 404 28.12 -5.63 -0.99
N GLY A 405 27.98 -6.89 -0.56
CA GLY A 405 28.54 -7.41 0.69
C GLY A 405 27.71 -7.07 1.93
N ILE A 406 26.47 -6.58 1.77
CA ILE A 406 25.63 -6.21 2.90
C ILE A 406 24.87 -7.47 3.37
N PRO A 407 24.93 -7.84 4.66
CA PRO A 407 24.20 -8.98 5.19
C PRO A 407 22.71 -8.93 4.87
N ALA A 408 22.16 -10.07 4.45
CA ALA A 408 20.78 -10.19 4.00
C ALA A 408 19.79 -10.18 5.18
N ALA A 409 18.56 -9.75 4.91
CA ALA A 409 17.48 -9.93 5.87
C ALA A 409 17.04 -11.41 5.90
N ARG A 410 16.82 -11.94 7.10
CA ARG A 410 16.14 -13.21 7.33
C ARG A 410 14.73 -12.94 7.81
N VAL A 411 13.72 -13.38 7.06
CA VAL A 411 12.31 -13.12 7.36
C VAL A 411 11.63 -14.41 7.84
N HIS A 412 11.17 -14.39 9.08
CA HIS A 412 10.35 -15.43 9.68
C HIS A 412 8.96 -14.86 9.96
N ALA A 413 7.99 -15.13 9.08
CA ALA A 413 6.62 -14.64 9.27
C ALA A 413 5.61 -15.67 8.84
N VAL A 414 4.58 -15.85 9.67
CA VAL A 414 3.47 -16.77 9.39
C VAL A 414 2.17 -16.00 9.41
N ALA A 415 1.42 -16.10 8.31
CA ALA A 415 0.05 -15.62 8.29
C ALA A 415 -0.80 -16.52 9.19
N ARG A 416 -1.42 -15.94 10.22
CA ARG A 416 -2.33 -16.64 11.13
C ARG A 416 -3.72 -16.04 11.03
N GLN A 417 -4.73 -16.88 11.13
CA GLN A 417 -6.06 -16.35 11.41
C GLN A 417 -6.03 -15.69 12.80
N PRO A 418 -6.57 -14.48 12.94
CA PRO A 418 -6.64 -13.78 14.22
C PRO A 418 -7.70 -14.43 15.12
N THR A 419 -7.44 -15.64 15.63
CA THR A 419 -8.37 -16.40 16.45
C THR A 419 -8.42 -15.85 17.87
N ARG A 420 -9.59 -15.92 18.52
CA ARG A 420 -9.67 -15.66 19.97
C ARG A 420 -8.86 -16.73 20.71
N PRO A 421 -8.07 -16.36 21.74
CA PRO A 421 -7.52 -17.36 22.64
C PRO A 421 -8.69 -18.12 23.29
N ALA A 422 -8.61 -19.46 23.29
CA ALA A 422 -9.54 -20.26 24.08
C ALA A 422 -9.42 -19.83 25.56
N PRO A 423 -10.54 -19.72 26.30
CA PRO A 423 -10.44 -19.48 27.74
C PRO A 423 -9.58 -20.59 28.34
N ARG A 424 -8.52 -20.19 29.05
CA ARG A 424 -7.69 -21.12 29.83
C ARG A 424 -8.51 -21.64 31.01
N HIS A 425 -9.43 -22.57 30.74
CA HIS A 425 -9.94 -23.47 31.76
C HIS A 425 -9.03 -24.70 31.76
N GLY A 426 -8.35 -24.90 32.89
CA GLY A 426 -7.51 -26.07 33.10
C GLY A 426 -8.33 -27.34 32.96
N LEU A 427 -8.07 -28.10 31.92
CA LEU A 427 -8.36 -29.52 31.86
C LEU A 427 -7.16 -30.21 31.22
N ALA A 428 -6.31 -30.71 32.10
CA ALA A 428 -5.38 -31.78 31.78
C ALA A 428 -6.18 -32.99 31.29
N GLY A 429 -5.73 -33.58 30.18
CA GLY A 429 -6.07 -34.94 29.79
C GLY A 429 -7.37 -35.11 29.01
N ARG A 430 -7.25 -35.39 27.72
CA ARG A 430 -7.51 -36.74 27.18
C ARG A 430 -7.11 -36.83 25.71
N ARG A 431 -6.35 -37.88 25.43
CA ARG A 431 -6.01 -38.42 24.12
C ARG A 431 -7.23 -39.13 23.50
N ASP A 432 -7.11 -39.36 22.20
CA ASP A 432 -7.86 -40.28 21.34
C ASP A 432 -9.29 -39.90 20.91
N ALA A 433 -9.48 -39.74 19.60
CA ALA A 433 -9.98 -40.85 18.76
C ALA A 433 -10.02 -40.46 17.27
N ARG A 434 -9.43 -41.31 16.42
CA ARG A 434 -9.69 -41.38 14.98
C ARG A 434 -10.93 -42.25 14.73
N ARG A 435 -11.85 -41.88 13.82
CA ARG A 435 -12.33 -42.73 12.69
C ARG A 435 -13.43 -42.06 11.81
N PRO A 436 -13.67 -42.56 10.56
CA PRO A 436 -14.45 -41.91 9.49
C PRO A 436 -15.74 -42.65 9.02
N GLY A 437 -16.57 -41.98 8.20
CA GLY A 437 -17.66 -42.53 7.32
C GLY A 437 -19.06 -41.92 7.59
N ARG A 438 -20.08 -41.84 6.71
CA ARG A 438 -20.37 -42.03 5.25
C ARG A 438 -21.89 -41.67 5.03
N HIS A 439 -22.30 -41.14 3.85
CA HIS A 439 -23.64 -41.18 3.14
C HIS A 439 -24.93 -40.58 3.77
N ALA A 440 -26.04 -40.12 3.13
CA ALA A 440 -26.46 -39.61 1.79
C ALA A 440 -27.99 -39.17 1.82
N HIS A 441 -28.38 -38.06 1.13
CA HIS A 441 -29.66 -37.57 0.45
C HIS A 441 -31.13 -37.84 0.97
N PRO A 442 -32.24 -37.11 0.58
CA PRO A 442 -32.58 -36.38 -0.71
C PRO A 442 -33.40 -35.01 -0.66
N ASN A 443 -33.65 -34.41 -1.85
CA ASN A 443 -34.36 -33.13 -2.26
C ASN A 443 -35.93 -33.23 -2.36
N PRO A 444 -36.82 -32.27 -2.84
CA PRO A 444 -36.73 -30.91 -3.50
C PRO A 444 -37.86 -29.88 -3.04
N PRO A 445 -38.42 -28.91 -3.84
CA PRO A 445 -37.91 -27.88 -4.78
C PRO A 445 -38.30 -26.42 -4.40
N GLN A 446 -37.57 -25.38 -4.86
CA GLN A 446 -38.19 -24.09 -5.23
C GLN A 446 -37.27 -23.21 -6.10
N ARG A 447 -37.87 -22.64 -7.14
CA ARG A 447 -37.25 -21.84 -8.21
C ARG A 447 -36.73 -20.49 -7.68
N ALA A 448 -35.45 -20.22 -7.87
CA ALA A 448 -34.89 -18.87 -7.95
C ALA A 448 -33.62 -18.91 -8.82
N ALA A 449 -33.42 -17.88 -9.65
CA ALA A 449 -32.39 -17.78 -10.68
C ALA A 449 -31.00 -18.23 -10.21
N SER A 450 -30.43 -19.24 -10.88
CA SER A 450 -29.14 -19.81 -10.54
C SER A 450 -28.00 -18.90 -11.01
N ALA A 451 -27.43 -18.09 -10.11
CA ALA A 451 -26.07 -17.59 -10.28
C ALA A 451 -25.11 -18.78 -10.14
N ARG A 452 -24.31 -19.08 -11.17
CA ARG A 452 -23.23 -20.09 -11.04
C ARG A 452 -22.12 -19.50 -10.19
N LEU A 453 -22.22 -19.69 -8.87
CA LEU A 453 -21.16 -19.40 -7.91
C LEU A 453 -19.98 -20.35 -8.17
N TRP A 454 -18.89 -19.80 -8.68
CA TRP A 454 -17.60 -20.52 -8.69
C TRP A 454 -16.91 -20.31 -7.36
N TYR A 455 -16.94 -21.32 -6.51
CA TYR A 455 -16.01 -21.41 -5.37
C TYR A 455 -14.64 -21.83 -5.89
N PRO A 456 -13.57 -21.04 -5.71
CA PRO A 456 -12.24 -21.58 -5.86
C PRO A 456 -12.04 -22.61 -4.75
N ARG A 457 -12.07 -23.90 -5.10
CA ARG A 457 -11.53 -24.96 -4.23
C ARG A 457 -10.09 -24.56 -3.90
N SER A 458 -9.73 -24.60 -2.63
CA SER A 458 -8.36 -24.48 -2.13
C SER A 458 -7.49 -25.60 -2.73
N ARG A 459 -7.03 -25.40 -3.96
CA ARG A 459 -5.95 -26.20 -4.53
C ARG A 459 -4.65 -25.47 -4.23
N HIS A 460 -3.85 -26.05 -3.35
CA HIS A 460 -2.42 -25.82 -3.31
C HIS A 460 -1.87 -26.18 -4.71
N GLY A 461 -1.60 -25.18 -5.53
CA GLY A 461 -1.09 -25.31 -6.90
C GLY A 461 -0.69 -23.94 -7.47
N PRO A 462 0.32 -23.83 -8.35
CA PRO A 462 1.25 -22.70 -8.40
C PRO A 462 0.79 -21.47 -9.21
N HIS A 463 -0.50 -21.31 -9.51
CA HIS A 463 -0.99 -20.20 -10.32
C HIS A 463 -2.20 -19.53 -9.65
N GLY A 464 -1.93 -18.43 -8.95
CA GLY A 464 -2.92 -17.66 -8.19
C GLY A 464 -3.39 -16.40 -8.93
N PRO A 465 -4.64 -15.95 -8.68
CA PRO A 465 -5.12 -14.63 -9.10
C PRO A 465 -4.43 -13.53 -8.28
N GLY A 466 -4.43 -12.32 -8.85
CA GLY A 466 -3.59 -11.17 -8.48
C GLY A 466 -3.35 -10.96 -6.99
N ARG A 467 -2.06 -11.00 -6.62
CA ARG A 467 -1.55 -10.57 -5.32
C ARG A 467 -1.00 -9.16 -5.49
N GLU A 468 -1.69 -8.18 -4.90
CA GLU A 468 -1.22 -6.80 -4.88
C GLU A 468 0.04 -6.66 -4.00
N VAL A 469 0.81 -5.61 -4.26
CA VAL A 469 1.97 -5.23 -3.43
C VAL A 469 1.43 -4.65 -2.12
N VAL A 470 1.15 -5.50 -1.15
CA VAL A 470 0.84 -5.07 0.21
C VAL A 470 2.11 -5.09 1.04
N GLY A 471 2.36 -4.00 1.74
CA GLY A 471 3.59 -3.79 2.47
C GLY A 471 3.51 -4.30 3.89
N ALA A 472 4.57 -4.99 4.31
CA ALA A 472 4.93 -5.13 5.71
C ALA A 472 4.74 -3.80 6.47
N GLN A 473 3.95 -3.82 7.54
CA GLN A 473 3.84 -2.74 8.51
C GLN A 473 4.64 -3.10 9.76
N SER A 474 5.52 -2.21 10.19
CA SER A 474 6.15 -2.31 11.51
C SER A 474 5.14 -1.89 12.56
N VAL A 475 5.01 -2.66 13.65
CA VAL A 475 4.38 -2.16 14.87
C VAL A 475 5.20 -0.97 15.37
N PRO A 476 4.57 0.12 15.85
CA PRO A 476 5.29 1.16 16.55
C PRO A 476 6.10 0.51 17.67
N ALA A 477 7.43 0.60 17.61
CA ALA A 477 8.23 0.43 18.82
C ALA A 477 7.63 1.41 19.85
N GLY A 478 7.28 0.91 21.04
CA GLY A 478 6.67 1.71 22.10
C GLY A 478 7.37 3.06 22.20
N ALA A 479 6.58 4.13 22.41
CA ALA A 479 7.04 5.51 22.33
C ALA A 479 8.45 5.63 22.90
N ARG A 480 9.43 5.89 22.02
CA ARG A 480 10.58 6.67 22.48
C ARG A 480 9.94 7.92 23.04
N GLY A 481 10.20 8.21 24.31
CA GLY A 481 9.65 9.38 24.98
C GLY A 481 9.71 10.56 24.03
N GLU A 482 8.64 11.35 23.99
CA GLU A 482 8.69 12.67 23.38
C GLU A 482 9.79 13.46 24.10
N GLU A 483 11.04 13.30 23.69
CA GLU A 483 11.97 14.40 23.77
C GLU A 483 11.53 15.33 22.65
N PRO A 484 11.00 16.51 22.99
CA PRO A 484 10.82 17.53 21.99
C PRO A 484 12.17 17.70 21.33
N VAL A 485 12.26 17.54 20.01
CA VAL A 485 13.30 18.25 19.28
C VAL A 485 13.04 19.69 19.64
N CYS A 486 13.86 20.21 20.55
CA CYS A 486 13.76 21.56 21.05
C CYS A 486 14.05 22.44 19.85
N HIS A 487 13.00 22.74 19.08
CA HIS A 487 12.93 23.94 18.30
C HIS A 487 13.26 25.01 19.32
N ARG A 488 14.45 25.62 19.22
CA ARG A 488 14.65 26.98 19.69
C ARG A 488 13.64 27.83 18.94
N ARG A 489 12.38 27.78 19.37
CA ARG A 489 11.38 28.80 19.17
C ARG A 489 11.96 29.98 19.93
N ARG A 490 12.71 30.84 19.24
CA ARG A 490 12.62 32.25 19.59
C ARG A 490 11.13 32.54 19.50
N ARG A 491 10.50 32.81 20.65
CA ARG A 491 9.14 33.36 20.70
C ARG A 491 9.21 34.66 19.90
N LEU A 492 8.74 34.61 18.66
CA LEU A 492 8.27 35.81 17.99
C LEU A 492 6.94 36.15 18.68
N PRO A 493 6.79 37.31 19.33
CA PRO A 493 5.47 37.76 19.75
C PRO A 493 4.65 37.93 18.47
N VAL A 494 3.58 37.14 18.36
CA VAL A 494 2.56 37.35 17.33
C VAL A 494 1.52 38.23 18.00
N ASP A 495 1.60 39.53 17.75
CA ASP A 495 0.47 40.41 18.01
C ASP A 495 -0.67 39.96 17.11
N ARG A 496 -1.84 39.74 17.71
CA ARG A 496 -3.10 39.52 16.99
C ARG A 496 -3.34 40.76 16.13
N LEU A 497 -3.14 40.64 14.82
CA LEU A 497 -3.71 41.59 13.88
C LEU A 497 -5.23 41.36 13.86
N PRO A 498 -6.05 42.41 13.93
CA PRO A 498 -7.50 42.27 13.84
C PRO A 498 -7.90 41.65 12.50
N GLU A 499 -8.99 40.86 12.53
CA GLU A 499 -9.59 40.25 11.34
C GLU A 499 -9.88 41.32 10.26
N PRO A 500 -9.60 41.06 8.97
CA PRO A 500 -9.99 41.96 7.92
C PRO A 500 -11.51 41.94 7.74
N ASP A 501 -12.05 43.13 7.49
CA ASP A 501 -13.44 43.42 7.20
C ASP A 501 -13.95 42.54 6.03
N PRO A 502 -15.03 41.76 6.20
CA PRO A 502 -15.59 40.91 5.15
C PRO A 502 -16.17 41.67 3.94
N ASP A 503 -16.26 43.00 3.97
CA ASP A 503 -16.86 43.82 2.91
C ASP A 503 -15.86 44.53 1.97
N ASP A 504 -14.55 44.24 2.03
CA ASP A 504 -13.57 44.80 1.06
C ASP A 504 -13.60 44.05 -0.29
N HIS A 505 -14.47 44.53 -1.19
CA HIS A 505 -14.51 44.15 -2.59
C HIS A 505 -13.77 45.14 -3.48
N GLY A 506 -12.45 44.95 -3.63
CA GLY A 506 -11.86 45.06 -4.96
C GLY A 506 -10.57 45.86 -5.12
N ALA A 507 -9.81 45.35 -6.09
CA ALA A 507 -8.99 46.07 -7.05
C ALA A 507 -7.61 46.62 -6.61
N ASP A 508 -6.65 46.29 -7.49
CA ASP A 508 -5.43 47.03 -7.78
C ASP A 508 -4.13 46.77 -6.98
N ARG A 509 -3.26 46.03 -7.70
CA ARG A 509 -1.79 46.15 -7.80
C ARG A 509 -0.93 45.17 -6.98
N ALA A 510 -0.22 44.34 -7.74
CA ALA A 510 1.02 43.69 -7.33
C ALA A 510 2.12 44.73 -7.07
N VAL A 511 2.77 44.67 -5.91
CA VAL A 511 4.16 45.14 -5.72
C VAL A 511 4.87 44.24 -4.71
N VAL A 512 5.86 43.50 -5.18
CA VAL A 512 6.84 42.79 -4.34
C VAL A 512 7.70 43.81 -3.61
N ARG A 513 7.89 43.65 -2.29
CA ARG A 513 8.98 44.28 -1.54
C ARG A 513 9.77 43.24 -0.75
N LEU A 514 11.05 43.08 -1.10
CA LEU A 514 12.04 42.34 -0.34
C LEU A 514 12.46 43.17 0.88
N HIS A 515 12.40 42.60 2.09
CA HIS A 515 12.92 43.22 3.30
C HIS A 515 14.40 42.87 3.52
N THR A 516 15.24 43.89 3.56
CA THR A 516 16.62 43.83 4.07
C THR A 516 16.63 43.75 5.59
N ARG A 517 17.50 42.91 6.17
CA ARG A 517 17.62 42.72 7.63
C ARG A 517 18.30 43.93 8.28
N ARG A 518 17.72 44.43 9.37
CA ARG A 518 18.32 45.39 10.31
C ARG A 518 18.66 44.68 11.63
N ASN A 519 19.67 45.16 12.36
CA ASN A 519 20.02 44.63 13.68
C ASN A 519 19.06 45.14 14.78
N GLU A 520 19.25 44.67 16.02
CA GLU A 520 18.40 44.99 17.19
C GLU A 520 18.46 46.48 17.61
N LYS A 521 19.27 47.31 16.95
CA LYS A 521 19.30 48.79 17.08
C LYS A 521 18.79 49.53 15.85
N GLY A 522 18.26 48.84 14.84
CA GLY A 522 17.65 49.43 13.65
C GLY A 522 18.63 49.82 12.54
N GLU A 523 19.89 49.38 12.57
CA GLU A 523 20.87 49.68 11.53
C GLU A 523 20.98 48.54 10.48
N PRO A 524 21.22 48.84 9.20
CA PRO A 524 21.39 47.81 8.18
C PRO A 524 22.67 47.01 8.42
N VAL A 525 22.54 45.67 8.45
CA VAL A 525 23.67 44.75 8.60
C VAL A 525 24.29 44.51 7.22
N ARG A 526 25.61 44.76 7.07
CA ARG A 526 26.36 44.39 5.85
C ARG A 526 26.45 42.89 5.68
#